data_AF-A0A258ZKJ7-F1
#
_entry.id   AF-A0A258ZKJ7-F1
#
_cell.length_a   1.000
_cell.length_b   1.000
_cell.length_c   1.000
_cell.angle_alpha   90.00
_cell.angle_beta   90.00
_cell.angle_gamma   90.00
#
_symmetry.space_group_name_H-M   'P 1'
#
loop_
_entity.id
_entity.type
_entity.pdbx_description
1 polymer ?
#
loop_
_entity_poly.entity_id
_entity_poly.type
_entity_poly.pdbx_seq_one_letter_code
_entity_poly.pdbx_strand_id
1 'polypeptide(L)'
;MNAQPIIPWIGGKRRLADRLIPLIPQHSCYVEVFCGGAALFFLRPSPADVEVINDINGELVNLYRVVKCHLEEFVRQFKWALSSRQIFKWQQITVPETLTDIQRAARFFYLQQLAFGGKVQGQNFGTATTAPAGLNLLRLEENLSAAHLRLDGVHIENLPWTDCITRYDREHTFFYMDPPYWETEGYGVPFEFDQYIRMAELAKSVKGKMMISLNDHPDIRRVFADLYIETVDIEYSLGNRHGSGAARGELIITNYDPHKGAGGLF
;
A
#
# COMPACT_ATOMS: atom_id res chain seq x y z
N MET A 1 -9.06 -7.49 -17.94
CA MET A 1 -9.22 -6.21 -17.21
C MET A 1 -8.02 -6.05 -16.30
N ASN A 2 -7.36 -4.90 -16.31
CA ASN A 2 -6.22 -4.68 -15.41
C ASN A 2 -6.75 -4.30 -14.02
N ALA A 3 -6.44 -5.13 -13.01
CA ALA A 3 -6.80 -4.84 -11.64
C ALA A 3 -6.15 -3.53 -11.18
N GLN A 4 -6.85 -2.82 -10.29
CA GLN A 4 -6.40 -1.55 -9.73
C GLN A 4 -6.48 -1.64 -8.19
N PRO A 5 -5.71 -0.80 -7.47
CA PRO A 5 -5.85 -0.67 -6.02
C PRO A 5 -7.32 -0.46 -5.63
N ILE A 6 -7.83 -1.31 -4.73
CA ILE A 6 -9.25 -1.33 -4.38
C ILE A 6 -9.66 -0.14 -3.51
N ILE A 7 -8.71 0.48 -2.80
CA ILE A 7 -8.97 1.64 -1.93
C ILE A 7 -7.99 2.78 -2.20
N PRO A 8 -8.44 4.04 -2.05
CA PRO A 8 -7.54 5.15 -1.87
C PRO A 8 -6.69 4.93 -0.62
N TRP A 9 -5.38 5.13 -0.73
CA TRP A 9 -4.45 4.98 0.38
C TRP A 9 -3.42 6.09 0.37
N ILE A 10 -3.20 6.72 1.53
CA ILE A 10 -2.12 7.71 1.68
C ILE A 10 -0.79 7.01 1.38
N GLY A 11 0.07 7.65 0.59
CA GLY A 11 1.37 7.08 0.24
C GLY A 11 1.32 6.07 -0.91
N GLY A 12 0.15 5.81 -1.49
CA GLY A 12 0.00 4.89 -2.62
C GLY A 12 0.95 5.22 -3.77
N LYS A 13 1.87 4.30 -4.06
CA LYS A 13 2.98 4.44 -5.03
C LYS A 13 2.57 4.34 -6.49
N ARG A 14 1.30 4.58 -6.81
CA ARG A 14 0.79 4.51 -8.19
C ARG A 14 1.57 5.41 -9.15
N ARG A 15 1.94 6.61 -8.73
CA ARG A 15 2.70 7.56 -9.56
C ARG A 15 4.17 7.19 -9.74
N LEU A 16 4.67 6.30 -8.89
CA LEU A 16 6.07 5.87 -8.87
C LEU A 16 6.25 4.44 -9.35
N ALA A 17 5.16 3.71 -9.57
CA ALA A 17 5.16 2.35 -10.10
C ALA A 17 5.98 2.26 -11.40
N ASP A 18 5.81 3.22 -12.31
CA ASP A 18 6.55 3.26 -13.59
C ASP A 18 8.07 3.41 -13.42
N ARG A 19 8.53 3.94 -12.27
CA ARG A 19 9.95 4.09 -11.93
C ARG A 19 10.45 2.92 -11.06
N LEU A 20 9.61 2.39 -10.18
CA LEU A 20 9.98 1.31 -9.24
C LEU A 20 9.97 -0.07 -9.92
N ILE A 21 8.94 -0.37 -10.72
CA ILE A 21 8.77 -1.69 -11.35
C ILE A 21 9.98 -2.09 -12.22
N PRO A 22 10.56 -1.20 -13.04
CA PRO A 22 11.75 -1.54 -13.84
C PRO A 22 13.00 -1.90 -13.01
N LEU A 23 13.05 -1.47 -11.74
CA LEU A 23 14.17 -1.72 -10.82
C LEU A 23 13.98 -3.00 -9.98
N ILE A 24 12.87 -3.71 -10.17
CA ILE A 24 12.59 -4.98 -9.50
C ILE A 24 13.42 -6.09 -10.19
N PRO A 25 14.28 -6.82 -9.46
CA PRO A 25 15.09 -7.89 -10.01
C PRO A 25 14.24 -9.13 -10.29
N GLN A 26 14.80 -10.09 -11.02
CA GLN A 26 14.16 -11.39 -11.21
C GLN A 26 13.92 -12.08 -9.85
N HIS A 27 12.73 -12.65 -9.68
CA HIS A 27 12.29 -13.36 -8.48
C HIS A 27 11.17 -14.35 -8.83
N SER A 28 10.93 -15.33 -7.96
CA SER A 28 9.75 -16.21 -8.04
C SER A 28 8.78 -16.00 -6.87
N CYS A 29 9.24 -15.38 -5.78
CA CYS A 29 8.42 -14.98 -4.65
C CYS A 29 8.44 -13.46 -4.50
N TYR A 30 7.28 -12.82 -4.56
CA TYR A 30 7.11 -11.38 -4.33
C TYR A 30 6.42 -11.15 -2.99
N VAL A 31 6.98 -10.30 -2.15
CA VAL A 31 6.44 -9.97 -0.84
C VAL A 31 6.34 -8.45 -0.69
N GLU A 32 5.12 -7.95 -0.54
CA GLU A 32 4.85 -6.55 -0.22
C GLU A 32 4.58 -6.42 1.29
N VAL A 33 5.61 -6.00 2.03
CA VAL A 33 5.67 -6.11 3.50
C VAL A 33 4.76 -5.10 4.21
N PHE A 34 4.62 -3.91 3.61
CA PHE A 34 3.75 -2.82 4.05
C PHE A 34 2.82 -2.48 2.89
N CYS A 35 1.82 -3.33 2.64
CA CYS A 35 1.06 -3.22 1.40
C CYS A 35 0.21 -1.96 1.34
N GLY A 36 -0.40 -1.50 2.44
CA GLY A 36 -1.32 -0.39 2.37
C GLY A 36 -2.39 -0.62 1.29
N GLY A 37 -2.44 0.24 0.27
CA GLY A 37 -3.31 0.05 -0.91
C GLY A 37 -2.87 -1.03 -1.92
N ALA A 38 -1.73 -1.69 -1.69
CA ALA A 38 -1.08 -2.70 -2.53
C ALA A 38 -0.81 -2.21 -3.96
N ALA A 39 -0.38 -0.95 -4.09
CA ALA A 39 -0.30 -0.28 -5.39
C ALA A 39 0.66 -0.96 -6.35
N LEU A 40 1.85 -1.35 -5.90
CA LEU A 40 2.82 -2.03 -6.76
C LEU A 40 2.32 -3.42 -7.13
N PHE A 41 1.84 -4.21 -6.16
CA PHE A 41 1.24 -5.51 -6.41
C PHE A 41 0.19 -5.50 -7.55
N PHE A 42 -0.75 -4.54 -7.53
CA PHE A 42 -1.79 -4.43 -8.57
C PHE A 42 -1.27 -3.92 -9.92
N LEU A 43 -0.24 -3.08 -9.93
CA LEU A 43 0.27 -2.42 -11.14
C LEU A 43 1.40 -3.21 -11.82
N ARG A 44 1.98 -4.21 -11.16
CA ARG A 44 2.97 -5.11 -11.77
C ARG A 44 2.34 -5.84 -12.97
N PRO A 45 2.99 -5.81 -14.16
CA PRO A 45 2.43 -6.38 -15.37
C PRO A 45 2.35 -7.91 -15.33
N SER A 46 3.34 -8.53 -14.66
CA SER A 46 3.45 -9.99 -14.55
C SER A 46 3.51 -10.36 -13.07
N PRO A 47 2.60 -11.24 -12.58
CA PRO A 47 2.67 -11.75 -11.21
C PRO A 47 3.89 -12.66 -11.04
N ALA A 48 4.39 -12.78 -9.81
CA ALA A 48 5.36 -13.82 -9.47
C ALA A 48 4.64 -15.16 -9.24
N ASP A 49 5.39 -16.27 -9.24
CA ASP A 49 4.83 -17.62 -8.97
C ASP A 49 4.17 -17.68 -7.59
N VAL A 50 4.77 -17.01 -6.61
CA VAL A 50 4.25 -16.84 -5.25
C VAL A 50 4.18 -15.36 -4.93
N GLU A 51 3.03 -14.91 -4.42
CA GLU A 51 2.84 -13.53 -4.03
C GLU A 51 2.25 -13.43 -2.62
N VAL A 52 2.77 -12.48 -1.86
CA VAL A 52 2.40 -12.24 -0.47
C VAL A 52 2.16 -10.74 -0.29
N ILE A 53 1.04 -10.38 0.32
CA ILE A 53 0.80 -9.03 0.82
C ILE A 53 0.66 -9.08 2.33
N ASN A 54 1.28 -8.14 3.02
CA ASN A 54 1.25 -8.02 4.48
C ASN A 54 0.97 -6.57 4.89
N ASP A 55 0.22 -6.39 5.95
CA ASP A 55 0.11 -5.11 6.65
C ASP A 55 -0.17 -5.34 8.14
N ILE A 56 0.22 -4.40 8.99
CA ILE A 56 -0.08 -4.45 10.43
C ILE A 56 -1.55 -4.08 10.70
N ASN A 57 -2.18 -3.32 9.81
CA ASN A 57 -3.56 -2.88 9.95
C ASN A 57 -4.54 -4.02 9.66
N GLY A 58 -5.08 -4.62 10.73
CA GLY A 58 -6.03 -5.72 10.63
C GLY A 58 -7.33 -5.40 9.88
N GLU A 59 -7.79 -4.14 9.86
CA GLU A 59 -8.99 -3.76 9.07
C GLU A 59 -8.70 -3.79 7.57
N LEU A 60 -7.50 -3.38 7.17
CA LEU A 60 -7.03 -3.44 5.78
C LEU A 60 -6.84 -4.90 5.33
N VAL A 61 -6.19 -5.72 6.13
CA VAL A 61 -6.02 -7.15 5.85
C VAL A 61 -7.39 -7.83 5.77
N ASN A 62 -8.31 -7.52 6.68
CA ASN A 62 -9.67 -8.05 6.63
C ASN A 62 -10.38 -7.69 5.31
N LEU A 63 -10.24 -6.45 4.83
CA LEU A 63 -10.77 -6.06 3.52
C LEU A 63 -10.24 -6.94 2.38
N TYR A 64 -8.92 -7.14 2.28
CA TYR A 64 -8.33 -7.98 1.24
C TYR A 64 -8.82 -9.43 1.33
N ARG A 65 -8.90 -10.00 2.55
CA ARG A 65 -9.42 -11.35 2.78
C ARG A 65 -10.88 -11.49 2.35
N VAL A 66 -11.73 -10.52 2.68
CA VAL A 66 -13.14 -10.51 2.31
C VAL A 66 -13.32 -10.36 0.80
N VAL A 67 -12.59 -9.46 0.14
CA VAL A 67 -12.65 -9.32 -1.32
C VAL A 67 -12.17 -10.60 -2.02
N LYS A 68 -11.13 -11.26 -1.48
CA LYS A 68 -10.65 -12.54 -2.00
C LYS A 68 -11.66 -13.67 -1.82
N CYS A 69 -12.30 -13.81 -0.66
CA CYS A 69 -13.08 -15.01 -0.33
C CYS A 69 -14.61 -14.83 -0.44
N HIS A 70 -15.11 -13.61 -0.35
CA HIS A 70 -16.54 -13.29 -0.19
C HIS A 70 -16.96 -12.07 -1.02
N LEU A 71 -16.44 -11.93 -2.24
CA LEU A 71 -16.68 -10.79 -3.12
C LEU A 71 -18.18 -10.45 -3.27
N GLU A 72 -19.02 -11.44 -3.54
CA GLU A 72 -20.46 -11.24 -3.76
C GLU A 72 -21.13 -10.60 -2.53
N GLU A 73 -20.88 -11.15 -1.34
CA GLU A 73 -21.49 -10.64 -0.11
C GLU A 73 -20.94 -9.27 0.30
N PHE A 74 -19.69 -8.99 -0.07
CA PHE A 74 -19.10 -7.67 0.08
C PHE A 74 -19.77 -6.64 -0.83
N VAL A 75 -19.89 -6.92 -2.14
CA VAL A 75 -20.56 -6.03 -3.11
C VAL A 75 -22.01 -5.77 -2.70
N ARG A 76 -22.69 -6.81 -2.20
CA ARG A 76 -24.08 -6.71 -1.73
C ARG A 76 -24.29 -5.68 -0.62
N GLN A 77 -23.27 -5.40 0.22
CA GLN A 77 -23.35 -4.34 1.24
C GLN A 77 -23.58 -2.95 0.63
N PHE A 78 -23.20 -2.75 -0.63
CA PHE A 78 -23.24 -1.45 -1.30
C PHE A 78 -24.44 -1.26 -2.24
N LYS A 79 -25.31 -2.28 -2.39
CA LYS A 79 -26.46 -2.25 -3.33
C LYS A 79 -27.36 -1.01 -3.16
N TRP A 80 -27.52 -0.57 -1.91
CA TRP A 80 -28.33 0.59 -1.53
C TRP A 80 -27.52 1.63 -0.74
N ALA A 81 -26.19 1.58 -0.85
CA ALA A 81 -25.34 2.49 -0.10
C ALA A 81 -25.51 3.93 -0.60
N LEU A 82 -25.72 4.85 0.34
CA LEU A 82 -25.82 6.27 0.08
C LEU A 82 -24.51 6.96 0.45
N SER A 83 -24.00 7.82 -0.43
CA SER A 83 -22.94 8.76 -0.08
C SER A 83 -23.53 9.87 0.80
N SER A 84 -23.36 9.78 2.13
CA SER A 84 -23.96 10.71 3.08
C SER A 84 -23.03 11.01 4.25
N ARG A 85 -22.90 12.29 4.57
CA ARG A 85 -22.12 12.76 5.73
C ARG A 85 -22.66 12.19 7.05
N GLN A 86 -23.98 11.99 7.14
CA GLN A 86 -24.60 11.43 8.34
C GLN A 86 -24.24 9.95 8.51
N ILE A 87 -24.36 9.17 7.42
CA ILE A 87 -23.99 7.75 7.43
C ILE A 87 -22.49 7.59 7.70
N PHE A 88 -21.65 8.44 7.11
CA PHE A 88 -20.21 8.44 7.39
C PHE A 88 -19.90 8.62 8.88
N LYS A 89 -20.53 9.60 9.54
CA LYS A 89 -20.38 9.79 11.00
C LYS A 89 -20.83 8.58 11.78
N TRP A 90 -21.95 7.96 11.40
CA TRP A 90 -22.40 6.72 12.04
C TRP A 90 -21.38 5.60 11.88
N GLN A 91 -20.84 5.40 10.67
CA GLN A 91 -19.77 4.41 10.45
C GLN A 91 -18.54 4.71 11.31
N GLN A 92 -18.15 5.98 11.49
CA GLN A 92 -17.01 6.33 12.35
C GLN A 92 -17.22 5.91 13.82
N ILE A 93 -18.42 6.08 14.36
CA ILE A 93 -18.73 5.75 15.77
C ILE A 93 -19.14 4.29 15.98
N THR A 94 -19.40 3.53 14.92
CA THR A 94 -19.71 2.10 15.02
C THR A 94 -18.54 1.35 15.64
N VAL A 95 -18.83 0.52 16.65
CA VAL A 95 -17.88 -0.37 17.32
C VAL A 95 -17.56 -1.56 16.39
N PRO A 96 -16.34 -1.67 15.82
CA PRO A 96 -16.03 -2.70 14.82
C PRO A 96 -16.16 -4.13 15.34
N GLU A 97 -15.94 -4.35 16.63
CA GLU A 97 -15.98 -5.66 17.28
C GLU A 97 -17.39 -6.27 17.30
N THR A 98 -18.44 -5.46 17.12
CA THR A 98 -19.82 -5.94 17.04
C THR A 98 -20.24 -6.37 15.63
N LEU A 99 -19.36 -6.21 14.64
CA LEU A 99 -19.65 -6.46 13.23
C LEU A 99 -19.00 -7.78 12.76
N THR A 100 -19.61 -8.40 11.75
CA THR A 100 -18.96 -9.51 11.03
C THR A 100 -17.77 -9.00 10.20
N ASP A 101 -16.85 -9.89 9.82
CA ASP A 101 -15.71 -9.52 8.97
C ASP A 101 -16.13 -8.83 7.67
N ILE A 102 -17.22 -9.28 7.03
CA ILE A 102 -17.77 -8.64 5.82
C ILE A 102 -18.27 -7.22 6.13
N GLN A 103 -18.98 -7.03 7.24
CA GLN A 103 -19.48 -5.72 7.65
C GLN A 103 -18.34 -4.77 8.04
N ARG A 104 -17.30 -5.27 8.73
CA ARG A 104 -16.08 -4.51 9.05
C ARG A 104 -15.37 -4.05 7.77
N ALA A 105 -15.15 -4.97 6.83
CA ALA A 105 -14.56 -4.66 5.54
C ALA A 105 -15.39 -3.60 4.78
N ALA A 106 -16.71 -3.75 4.73
CA ALA A 106 -17.58 -2.81 4.03
C ALA A 106 -17.60 -1.43 4.70
N ARG A 107 -17.62 -1.39 6.05
CA ARG A 107 -17.47 -0.15 6.84
C ARG A 107 -16.14 0.54 6.52
N PHE A 108 -15.03 -0.20 6.62
CA PHE A 108 -13.70 0.34 6.36
C PHE A 108 -13.58 0.89 4.94
N PHE A 109 -14.06 0.14 3.95
CA PHE A 109 -14.10 0.55 2.56
C PHE A 109 -14.96 1.81 2.34
N TYR A 110 -16.16 1.87 2.92
CA TYR A 110 -17.05 3.03 2.83
C TYR A 110 -16.36 4.29 3.36
N LEU A 111 -15.70 4.19 4.51
CA LEU A 111 -14.97 5.29 5.12
C LEU A 111 -13.80 5.72 4.22
N GLN A 112 -13.03 4.79 3.66
CA GLN A 112 -11.89 5.13 2.80
C GLN A 112 -12.30 5.79 1.49
N GLN A 113 -13.36 5.32 0.83
CA GLN A 113 -13.83 5.89 -0.42
C GLN A 113 -14.39 7.32 -0.27
N LEU A 114 -14.90 7.65 0.92
CA LEU A 114 -15.56 8.93 1.17
C LEU A 114 -14.74 9.87 2.07
N ALA A 115 -13.60 9.42 2.60
CA ALA A 115 -12.70 10.27 3.36
C ALA A 115 -11.95 11.25 2.45
N PHE A 116 -11.89 12.51 2.85
CA PHE A 116 -11.05 13.50 2.18
C PHE A 116 -9.58 13.04 2.21
N GLY A 117 -8.98 12.89 1.03
CA GLY A 117 -7.60 12.45 0.88
C GLY A 117 -7.33 10.98 1.25
N GLY A 118 -8.36 10.14 1.43
CA GLY A 118 -8.18 8.71 1.73
C GLY A 118 -7.46 8.44 3.05
N LYS A 119 -7.66 9.29 4.06
CA LYS A 119 -7.00 9.14 5.36
C LYS A 119 -7.61 7.97 6.15
N VAL A 120 -6.78 7.22 6.88
CA VAL A 120 -7.25 6.17 7.80
C VAL A 120 -7.62 6.76 9.17
N GLN A 121 -6.87 7.75 9.65
CA GLN A 121 -7.09 8.45 10.92
C GLN A 121 -7.45 9.93 10.68
N GLY A 122 -8.19 10.54 11.61
CA GLY A 122 -8.65 11.93 11.46
C GLY A 122 -9.56 12.11 10.24
N GLN A 123 -10.31 11.07 9.89
CA GLN A 123 -11.18 11.01 8.72
C GLN A 123 -12.24 12.11 8.73
N ASN A 124 -12.31 12.86 7.64
CA ASN A 124 -13.36 13.84 7.39
C ASN A 124 -14.09 13.46 6.10
N PHE A 125 -15.42 13.59 6.08
CA PHE A 125 -16.20 13.31 4.88
C PHE A 125 -15.85 14.32 3.77
N GLY A 126 -15.31 13.80 2.66
CA GLY A 126 -14.91 14.55 1.49
C GLY A 126 -16.08 14.83 0.54
N THR A 127 -16.06 16.02 -0.07
CA THR A 127 -17.03 16.43 -1.09
C THR A 127 -16.31 17.20 -2.20
N ALA A 128 -16.74 17.01 -3.44
CA ALA A 128 -16.30 17.81 -4.58
C ALA A 128 -17.53 18.39 -5.28
N THR A 129 -17.44 19.64 -5.74
CA THR A 129 -18.49 20.28 -6.56
C THR A 129 -18.32 19.99 -8.05
N THR A 130 -17.18 19.41 -8.44
CA THR A 130 -16.76 19.15 -9.82
C THR A 130 -16.70 17.66 -10.18
N ALA A 131 -16.98 16.77 -9.23
CA ALA A 131 -16.94 15.33 -9.43
C ALA A 131 -18.02 14.62 -8.59
N PRO A 132 -18.58 13.50 -9.09
CA PRO A 132 -19.53 12.70 -8.33
C PRO A 132 -18.87 12.02 -7.12
N ALA A 133 -19.67 11.60 -6.14
CA ALA A 133 -19.19 10.82 -5.00
C ALA A 133 -18.63 9.45 -5.46
N GLY A 134 -17.57 8.98 -4.79
CA GLY A 134 -16.77 7.81 -5.21
C GLY A 134 -17.46 6.44 -5.10
N LEU A 135 -18.66 6.34 -4.52
CA LEU A 135 -19.40 5.09 -4.39
C LEU A 135 -20.36 4.86 -5.56
N ASN A 136 -19.81 4.47 -6.71
CA ASN A 136 -20.61 3.99 -7.86
C ASN A 136 -20.59 2.46 -7.88
N LEU A 137 -21.74 1.82 -7.62
CA LEU A 137 -21.85 0.36 -7.47
C LEU A 137 -21.38 -0.42 -8.72
N LEU A 138 -21.81 -0.02 -9.91
CA LEU A 138 -21.47 -0.75 -11.14
C LEU A 138 -19.96 -0.73 -11.40
N ARG A 139 -19.32 0.43 -11.22
CA ARG A 139 -17.86 0.55 -11.34
C ARG A 139 -17.13 -0.18 -10.22
N LEU A 140 -17.73 -0.20 -9.02
CA LEU A 140 -17.19 -0.91 -7.87
C LEU A 140 -17.15 -2.42 -8.13
N GLU A 141 -18.23 -2.98 -8.64
CA GLU A 141 -18.34 -4.40 -8.96
C GLU A 141 -17.31 -4.83 -10.01
N GLU A 142 -17.15 -4.06 -11.09
CA GLU A 142 -16.14 -4.32 -12.13
C GLU A 142 -14.71 -4.31 -11.55
N ASN A 143 -14.35 -3.25 -10.82
CA ASN A 143 -13.02 -3.10 -10.24
C ASN A 143 -12.71 -4.18 -9.19
N LEU A 144 -13.67 -4.49 -8.32
CA LEU A 144 -13.50 -5.51 -7.30
C LEU A 144 -13.45 -6.93 -7.89
N SER A 145 -14.17 -7.18 -9.00
CA SER A 145 -14.09 -8.46 -9.70
C SER A 145 -12.69 -8.68 -10.28
N ALA A 146 -12.10 -7.65 -10.89
CA ALA A 146 -10.72 -7.72 -11.37
C ALA A 146 -9.72 -7.91 -10.22
N ALA A 147 -9.93 -7.23 -9.09
CA ALA A 147 -9.08 -7.38 -7.91
C ALA A 147 -9.21 -8.77 -7.26
N HIS A 148 -10.42 -9.33 -7.20
CA HIS A 148 -10.69 -10.67 -6.70
C HIS A 148 -9.91 -11.72 -7.49
N LEU A 149 -9.95 -11.65 -8.82
CA LEU A 149 -9.15 -12.53 -9.69
C LEU A 149 -7.64 -12.33 -9.49
N ARG A 150 -7.19 -11.09 -9.31
CA ARG A 150 -5.77 -10.78 -9.08
C ARG A 150 -5.26 -11.27 -7.72
N LEU A 151 -6.12 -11.32 -6.70
CA LEU A 151 -5.83 -11.82 -5.36
C LEU A 151 -5.93 -13.35 -5.25
N ASP A 152 -6.38 -14.03 -6.30
CA ASP A 152 -6.39 -15.48 -6.31
C ASP A 152 -4.97 -16.03 -6.15
N GLY A 153 -4.81 -17.10 -5.36
CA GLY A 153 -3.49 -17.65 -5.02
C GLY A 153 -2.61 -16.79 -4.10
N VAL A 154 -2.91 -15.51 -3.85
CA VAL A 154 -2.07 -14.61 -3.05
C VAL A 154 -2.17 -14.92 -1.55
N HIS A 155 -1.05 -14.99 -0.85
CA HIS A 155 -1.02 -15.08 0.61
C HIS A 155 -1.27 -13.70 1.22
N ILE A 156 -2.22 -13.61 2.13
CA ILE A 156 -2.59 -12.36 2.81
C ILE A 156 -2.25 -12.52 4.29
N GLU A 157 -1.22 -11.81 4.74
CA GLU A 157 -0.67 -11.90 6.09
C GLU A 157 -1.03 -10.66 6.92
N ASN A 158 -1.12 -10.84 8.25
CA ASN A 158 -1.26 -9.76 9.22
C ASN A 158 -0.21 -9.94 10.32
N LEU A 159 1.04 -9.67 9.96
CA LEU A 159 2.21 -9.91 10.80
C LEU A 159 3.00 -8.62 11.03
N PRO A 160 3.74 -8.53 12.15
CA PRO A 160 4.84 -7.59 12.26
C PRO A 160 5.78 -7.74 11.06
N TRP A 161 6.25 -6.62 10.52
CA TRP A 161 7.02 -6.58 9.27
C TRP A 161 8.29 -7.46 9.33
N THR A 162 8.93 -7.55 10.51
CA THR A 162 10.11 -8.40 10.75
C THR A 162 9.79 -9.88 10.62
N ASP A 163 8.61 -10.29 11.08
CA ASP A 163 8.18 -11.68 11.11
C ASP A 163 7.77 -12.11 9.70
N CYS A 164 7.14 -11.20 8.95
CA CYS A 164 6.86 -11.38 7.52
C CYS A 164 8.17 -11.64 6.74
N ILE A 165 9.17 -10.78 6.89
CA ILE A 165 10.47 -10.98 6.22
C ILE A 165 11.09 -12.32 6.61
N THR A 166 11.17 -12.60 7.91
CA THR A 166 11.79 -13.83 8.43
C THR A 166 11.12 -15.09 7.86
N ARG A 167 9.78 -15.08 7.73
CA ARG A 167 9.01 -16.22 7.22
C ARG A 167 9.32 -16.52 5.75
N TYR A 168 9.44 -15.47 4.92
CA TYR A 168 9.57 -15.61 3.47
C TYR A 168 11.01 -15.48 2.94
N ASP A 169 12.02 -15.21 3.78
CA ASP A 169 13.38 -14.97 3.30
C ASP A 169 14.02 -16.19 2.61
N ARG A 170 14.11 -16.12 1.29
CA ARG A 170 14.76 -17.09 0.40
C ARG A 170 15.52 -16.33 -0.69
N GLU A 171 16.52 -16.97 -1.30
CA GLU A 171 17.31 -16.37 -2.38
C GLU A 171 16.47 -15.89 -3.58
N HIS A 172 15.34 -16.55 -3.83
CA HIS A 172 14.41 -16.23 -4.92
C HIS A 172 13.28 -15.26 -4.51
N THR A 173 13.35 -14.68 -3.30
CA THR A 173 12.35 -13.74 -2.79
C THR A 173 12.75 -12.30 -3.02
N PHE A 174 11.81 -11.51 -3.51
CA PHE A 174 11.89 -10.07 -3.57
C PHE A 174 10.93 -9.44 -2.56
N PHE A 175 11.47 -8.58 -1.70
CA PHE A 175 10.74 -7.80 -0.71
C PHE A 175 10.61 -6.35 -1.19
N TYR A 176 9.38 -5.87 -1.35
CA TYR A 176 9.09 -4.46 -1.47
C TYR A 176 8.63 -3.90 -0.13
N MET A 177 9.25 -2.79 0.29
CA MET A 177 9.00 -2.15 1.57
C MET A 177 8.66 -0.67 1.37
N ASP A 178 7.46 -0.28 1.76
CA ASP A 178 6.98 1.10 1.77
C ASP A 178 6.50 1.47 3.19
N PRO A 179 7.43 1.58 4.16
CA PRO A 179 7.08 1.86 5.55
C PRO A 179 6.55 3.30 5.72
N PRO A 180 6.03 3.65 6.92
CA PRO A 180 5.75 5.04 7.25
C PRO A 180 6.98 5.94 7.04
N TYR A 181 6.79 7.10 6.39
CA TYR A 181 7.88 8.04 6.08
C TYR A 181 8.32 8.81 7.34
N TRP A 182 9.63 9.02 7.48
CA TRP A 182 10.21 9.67 8.65
C TRP A 182 9.76 11.12 8.78
N GLU A 183 9.35 11.52 9.99
CA GLU A 183 8.82 12.86 10.30
C GLU A 183 7.63 13.29 9.43
N THR A 184 6.87 12.32 8.91
CA THR A 184 5.61 12.60 8.21
C THR A 184 4.40 12.12 9.01
N GLU A 185 3.28 12.82 8.87
CA GLU A 185 2.01 12.34 9.41
C GLU A 185 1.55 11.12 8.60
N GLY A 186 1.56 9.92 9.18
CA GLY A 186 1.04 8.75 8.48
C GLY A 186 0.91 7.51 9.34
N TYR A 187 -0.12 6.71 9.04
CA TYR A 187 -0.36 5.34 9.52
C TYR A 187 -0.85 5.14 10.95
N GLY A 188 -0.69 6.11 11.84
CA GLY A 188 -1.38 6.08 13.13
C GLY A 188 -0.89 5.01 14.13
N VAL A 189 0.19 4.32 13.75
CA VAL A 189 1.01 3.47 14.60
C VAL A 189 2.37 4.17 14.69
N PRO A 190 2.91 4.41 15.91
CA PRO A 190 4.24 4.98 16.06
C PRO A 190 5.28 4.10 15.34
N PHE A 191 6.06 4.71 14.46
CA PHE A 191 7.16 4.06 13.76
C PHE A 191 8.45 4.80 14.14
N GLU A 192 8.99 4.39 15.28
CA GLU A 192 10.17 5.03 15.89
C GLU A 192 11.42 4.84 15.03
N PHE A 193 12.41 5.73 15.23
CA PHE A 193 13.61 5.76 14.41
C PHE A 193 14.39 4.44 14.38
N ASP A 194 14.39 3.70 15.50
CA ASP A 194 15.03 2.38 15.64
C ASP A 194 14.52 1.34 14.62
N GLN A 195 13.29 1.50 14.12
CA GLN A 195 12.75 0.61 13.09
C GLN A 195 13.48 0.76 11.76
N TYR A 196 13.91 1.97 11.39
CA TYR A 196 14.69 2.19 10.17
C TYR A 196 16.10 1.61 10.30
N ILE A 197 16.71 1.73 11.49
CA ILE A 197 18.02 1.09 11.79
C ILE A 197 17.90 -0.42 11.61
N ARG A 198 16.89 -1.02 12.23
CA ARG A 198 16.63 -2.46 12.10
C ARG A 198 16.34 -2.89 10.65
N MET A 199 15.68 -2.02 9.87
CA MET A 199 15.43 -2.28 8.46
C MET A 199 16.71 -2.27 7.64
N ALA A 200 17.62 -1.33 7.88
CA ALA A 200 18.93 -1.28 7.23
C ALA A 200 19.79 -2.51 7.58
N GLU A 201 19.77 -2.95 8.85
CA GLU A 201 20.44 -4.17 9.29
C GLU A 201 19.87 -5.41 8.60
N LEU A 202 18.54 -5.54 8.55
CA LEU A 202 17.89 -6.67 7.89
C LEU A 202 18.17 -6.69 6.39
N ALA A 203 18.11 -5.54 5.72
CA ALA A 203 18.42 -5.44 4.29
C ALA A 203 19.83 -5.98 3.94
N LYS A 204 20.79 -5.83 4.86
CA LYS A 204 22.15 -6.36 4.71
C LYS A 204 22.25 -7.86 4.96
N SER A 205 21.37 -8.43 5.79
CA SER A 205 21.46 -9.83 6.24
C SER A 205 20.51 -10.80 5.54
N VAL A 206 19.44 -10.32 4.92
CA VAL A 206 18.47 -11.18 4.21
C VAL A 206 19.11 -11.88 3.00
N LYS A 207 18.65 -13.09 2.70
CA LYS A 207 19.07 -13.85 1.51
C LYS A 207 18.43 -13.29 0.24
N GLY A 208 17.18 -12.85 0.37
CA GLY A 208 16.41 -12.26 -0.72
C GLY A 208 16.89 -10.86 -1.14
N LYS A 209 16.21 -10.33 -2.14
CA LYS A 209 16.40 -8.96 -2.63
C LYS A 209 15.39 -8.04 -1.98
N MET A 210 15.82 -6.85 -1.59
CA MET A 210 14.97 -5.89 -0.88
C MET A 210 15.05 -4.53 -1.53
N MET A 211 13.90 -3.92 -1.78
CA MET A 211 13.74 -2.53 -2.21
C MET A 211 12.89 -1.79 -1.19
N ILE A 212 13.41 -0.66 -0.71
CA ILE A 212 12.77 0.21 0.28
C ILE A 212 12.54 1.57 -0.35
N SER A 213 11.32 2.09 -0.20
CA SER A 213 10.95 3.44 -0.63
C SER A 213 10.69 4.33 0.60
N LEU A 214 11.35 5.49 0.65
CA LEU A 214 11.27 6.44 1.76
C LEU A 214 11.41 7.89 1.29
N ASN A 215 11.06 8.86 2.13
CA ASN A 215 11.36 10.27 1.87
C ASN A 215 12.87 10.54 1.84
N ASP A 216 13.29 11.47 0.98
CA ASP A 216 14.65 11.99 1.00
C ASP A 216 14.89 12.86 2.23
N HIS A 217 15.55 12.26 3.22
CA HIS A 217 15.92 12.88 4.48
C HIS A 217 17.37 12.55 4.86
N PRO A 218 18.15 13.51 5.40
CA PRO A 218 19.54 13.25 5.82
C PRO A 218 19.70 12.08 6.78
N ASP A 219 18.77 11.90 7.73
CA ASP A 219 18.81 10.78 8.66
C ASP A 219 18.58 9.43 8.00
N ILE A 220 17.65 9.36 7.03
CA ILE A 220 17.43 8.15 6.24
C ILE A 220 18.67 7.83 5.41
N ARG A 221 19.25 8.81 4.71
CA ARG A 221 20.51 8.62 3.97
C ARG A 221 21.63 8.09 4.87
N ARG A 222 21.73 8.58 6.11
CA ARG A 222 22.73 8.13 7.09
C ARG A 222 22.50 6.67 7.52
N VAL A 223 21.25 6.29 7.81
CA VAL A 223 20.90 4.93 8.25
C VAL A 223 21.17 3.90 7.15
N PHE A 224 20.85 4.24 5.91
CA PHE A 224 20.98 3.33 4.77
C PHE A 224 22.28 3.52 3.96
N ALA A 225 23.28 4.23 4.49
CA ALA A 225 24.48 4.66 3.75
C ALA A 225 25.31 3.53 3.11
N ASP A 226 25.25 2.32 3.68
CA ASP A 226 25.99 1.15 3.19
C ASP A 226 25.22 0.35 2.12
N LEU A 227 24.02 0.80 1.73
CA LEU A 227 23.19 0.18 0.70
C LEU A 227 23.22 1.03 -0.57
N TYR A 228 22.71 0.47 -1.67
CA TYR A 228 22.53 1.25 -2.87
C TYR A 228 21.39 2.25 -2.65
N ILE A 229 21.61 3.52 -2.98
CA ILE A 229 20.60 4.58 -2.84
C ILE A 229 20.48 5.33 -4.17
N GLU A 230 19.28 5.39 -4.71
CA GLU A 230 18.91 6.23 -5.84
C GLU A 230 17.84 7.24 -5.41
N THR A 231 17.89 8.46 -5.97
CA THR A 231 16.91 9.52 -5.67
C THR A 231 16.02 9.75 -6.88
N VAL A 232 14.72 9.83 -6.62
CA VAL A 232 13.69 9.96 -7.63
C VAL A 232 12.86 11.20 -7.34
N ASP A 233 12.83 12.15 -8.28
CA ASP A 233 12.08 13.40 -8.11
C ASP A 233 10.58 13.16 -8.19
N ILE A 234 9.83 13.54 -7.15
CA ILE A 234 8.36 13.56 -7.17
C ILE A 234 7.88 14.97 -7.52
N GLU A 235 7.39 15.20 -8.73
CA GLU A 235 6.58 16.40 -9.01
C GLU A 235 5.20 16.24 -8.37
N TYR A 236 5.01 16.79 -7.16
CA TYR A 236 3.68 16.93 -6.56
C TYR A 236 2.90 18.04 -7.28
N SER A 237 2.15 17.68 -8.31
CA SER A 237 1.14 18.56 -8.92
C SER A 237 -0.14 18.57 -8.08
N LEU A 238 -0.15 19.34 -6.99
CA LEU A 238 -1.38 19.84 -6.33
C LEU A 238 -1.12 21.27 -5.83
N GLY A 239 -2.05 22.18 -6.17
CA GLY A 239 -1.85 23.62 -6.17
C GLY A 239 -1.82 24.32 -4.82
N ASN A 240 -1.54 25.62 -4.92
CA ASN A 240 -1.33 26.64 -3.88
C ASN A 240 0.05 26.64 -3.20
N ARG A 241 1.01 27.24 -3.92
CA ARG A 241 2.19 27.90 -3.39
C ARG A 241 1.79 28.93 -2.32
N HIS A 242 1.88 28.55 -1.05
CA HIS A 242 2.23 29.43 0.06
C HIS A 242 2.85 28.61 1.18
N GLY A 243 4.18 28.47 1.15
CA GLY A 243 4.97 27.77 2.16
C GLY A 243 6.25 27.21 1.53
N SER A 244 7.39 27.43 2.19
CA SER A 244 8.73 27.02 1.76
C SER A 244 8.78 25.57 1.27
N GLY A 245 8.81 25.40 -0.06
CA GLY A 245 8.83 24.10 -0.71
C GLY A 245 10.20 23.46 -0.60
N ALA A 246 10.38 22.58 0.38
CA ALA A 246 11.43 21.56 0.30
C ALA A 246 11.09 20.66 -0.90
N ALA A 247 12.01 20.56 -1.85
CA ALA A 247 11.93 19.52 -2.88
C ALA A 247 11.89 18.17 -2.15
N ARG A 248 10.75 17.48 -2.20
CA ARG A 248 10.57 16.17 -1.55
C ARG A 248 10.91 15.08 -2.56
N GLY A 249 12.19 14.74 -2.65
CA GLY A 249 12.65 13.56 -3.37
C GLY A 249 12.20 12.28 -2.68
N GLU A 250 12.10 11.20 -3.44
CA GLU A 250 11.98 9.84 -2.90
C GLU A 250 13.33 9.13 -2.98
N LEU A 251 13.67 8.37 -1.94
CA LEU A 251 14.81 7.47 -1.95
C LEU A 251 14.34 6.06 -2.28
N ILE A 252 14.98 5.47 -3.27
CA ILE A 252 14.92 4.04 -3.56
C ILE A 252 16.20 3.43 -3.01
N ILE A 253 16.06 2.55 -2.03
CA ILE A 253 17.17 1.93 -1.33
C ILE A 253 17.13 0.42 -1.58
N THR A 254 18.25 -0.17 -2.02
CA THR A 254 18.30 -1.60 -2.37
C THR A 254 19.54 -2.30 -1.82
N ASN A 255 19.40 -3.59 -1.49
CA ASN A 255 20.54 -4.48 -1.16
C ASN A 255 21.17 -5.16 -2.39
N TYR A 256 20.87 -4.64 -3.57
CA TYR A 256 21.39 -5.04 -4.86
C TYR A 256 21.57 -3.83 -5.75
N ASP A 257 22.34 -3.98 -6.82
CA ASP A 257 22.47 -2.96 -7.86
C ASP A 257 21.29 -3.11 -8.83
N PRO A 258 20.32 -2.16 -8.86
CA PRO A 258 19.10 -2.30 -9.65
C PRO A 258 19.34 -2.17 -11.15
N HIS A 259 20.52 -1.68 -11.56
CA HIS A 259 20.89 -1.53 -12.97
C HIS A 259 21.74 -2.70 -13.48
N LYS A 260 22.32 -3.52 -12.59
CA LYS A 260 22.97 -4.79 -12.94
C LYS A 260 21.94 -5.93 -12.95
N GLY A 261 21.37 -6.19 -14.12
CA GLY A 261 20.44 -7.31 -14.31
C GLY A 261 19.20 -6.99 -15.14
N ALA A 262 19.04 -5.76 -15.62
CA ALA A 262 18.00 -5.35 -16.58
C ALA A 262 18.16 -5.97 -17.99
N GLY A 263 18.74 -7.18 -18.07
CA GLY A 263 18.91 -8.00 -19.27
C GLY A 263 17.91 -9.16 -19.38
N GLY A 264 16.92 -9.24 -18.51
CA GLY A 264 15.82 -10.21 -18.61
C GLY A 264 14.54 -9.49 -19.06
N LEU A 265 14.24 -9.60 -20.34
CA LEU A 265 13.03 -9.05 -20.98
C LEU A 265 11.74 -9.52 -20.31
N PHE A 266 10.73 -8.65 -20.41
CA PHE A 266 9.28 -8.90 -20.33
C PHE A 266 8.83 -10.32 -20.66
#